data_AF-A0A7X2MTW5-F1
#
_entry.id   AF-A0A7X2MTW5-F1
#
_cell.length_a   1.000
_cell.length_b   1.000
_cell.length_c   1.000
_cell.angle_alpha   90.00
_cell.angle_beta   90.00
_cell.angle_gamma   90.00
#
_symmetry.space_group_name_H-M   'P 1'
#
loop_
_entity.id
_entity.type
_entity.pdbx_description
1 polymer ?
#
loop_
_entity_poly.entity_id
_entity_poly.type
_entity_poly.pdbx_seq_one_letter_code
_entity_poly.pdbx_strand_id
1 'polypeptide(L)'
;MFHVYHSNQLDVLKILAAAVIKHDPLDDPFASEMVLVQSPGMAQWLQMELAQTFGIAANIEFPLPASFIWEMFVRVLPDIPVESAFSKASMGWKLMH
;
A
#
# COMPACT_ATOMS: atom_id res chain seq x y z
N MET A 1 -8.36 10.84 10.40
CA MET A 1 -9.55 10.02 10.75
C MET A 1 -9.37 8.65 10.10
N PHE A 2 -9.71 7.56 10.77
CA PHE A 2 -9.65 6.22 10.18
C PHE A 2 -11.05 5.84 9.68
N HIS A 3 -11.24 5.74 8.36
CA HIS A 3 -12.51 5.41 7.74
C HIS A 3 -12.55 3.93 7.34
N VAL A 4 -13.68 3.27 7.62
CA VAL A 4 -13.90 1.87 7.23
C VAL A 4 -15.12 1.81 6.31
N TYR A 5 -14.92 1.30 5.10
CA TYR A 5 -15.96 1.13 4.10
C TYR A 5 -16.26 -0.35 3.93
N HIS A 6 -17.53 -0.72 4.10
CA HIS A 6 -17.99 -2.10 3.94
C HIS A 6 -18.78 -2.27 2.65
N SER A 7 -18.49 -3.34 1.91
CA SER A 7 -19.24 -3.75 0.73
C SER A 7 -19.08 -5.26 0.53
N ASN A 8 -20.09 -5.88 -0.07
CA ASN A 8 -20.01 -7.27 -0.54
C ASN A 8 -19.51 -7.39 -1.99
N GLN A 9 -19.33 -6.26 -2.69
CA GLN A 9 -18.85 -6.19 -4.06
C GLN A 9 -17.59 -5.33 -4.12
N LEU A 10 -16.50 -5.92 -4.61
CA LEU A 10 -15.23 -5.23 -4.75
C LEU A 10 -15.32 -4.08 -5.77
N ASP A 11 -16.19 -4.21 -6.77
CA ASP A 11 -16.46 -3.15 -7.76
C ASP A 11 -17.05 -1.87 -7.15
N VAL A 12 -17.76 -1.96 -6.03
CA VAL A 12 -18.23 -0.77 -5.32
C VAL A 12 -17.06 -0.11 -4.57
N LEU A 13 -16.19 -0.92 -3.96
CA LEU A 13 -15.02 -0.40 -3.23
C LEU A 13 -14.00 0.25 -4.16
N LYS A 14 -13.78 -0.29 -5.38
CA LYS A 14 -12.88 0.35 -6.36
C LYS A 14 -13.42 1.71 -6.83
N ILE A 15 -14.74 1.81 -7.06
CA ILE A 15 -15.38 3.09 -7.45
C ILE A 15 -15.19 4.11 -6.34
N LEU A 16 -15.41 3.69 -5.09
CA LEU A 16 -15.20 4.56 -3.94
C LEU A 16 -13.74 4.98 -3.79
N ALA A 17 -12.79 4.07 -3.95
CA ALA A 17 -11.36 4.40 -3.92
C ALA A 17 -10.99 5.43 -4.99
N ALA A 18 -11.46 5.24 -6.23
CA ALA A 18 -11.27 6.22 -7.31
C ALA A 18 -11.93 7.58 -6.99
N ALA A 19 -13.11 7.57 -6.38
CA ALA A 19 -13.78 8.81 -5.97
C ALA A 19 -13.00 9.56 -4.88
N VAL A 20 -12.41 8.85 -3.91
CA VAL A 20 -11.56 9.43 -2.86
C VAL A 20 -10.31 10.07 -3.48
N ILE A 21 -9.58 9.33 -4.32
CA ILE A 21 -8.38 9.83 -5.02
C ILE A 21 -8.70 11.10 -5.84
N LYS A 22 -9.84 11.11 -6.53
CA LYS A 22 -10.24 12.25 -7.36
C LYS A 22 -10.66 13.47 -6.53
N HIS A 23 -11.31 13.24 -5.39
CA HIS A 23 -11.85 14.31 -4.56
C HIS A 23 -10.76 15.03 -3.76
N ASP A 24 -9.75 14.29 -3.31
CA ASP A 24 -8.68 14.80 -2.45
C ASP A 24 -7.31 14.39 -3.03
N PRO A 25 -6.87 15.04 -4.13
CA PRO A 25 -5.59 14.72 -4.75
C PRO A 25 -4.43 15.07 -3.82
N LEU A 26 -3.32 14.34 -3.93
CA LEU A 26 -2.10 14.61 -3.16
C LEU A 26 -1.56 16.02 -3.46
N ASP A 27 -1.05 16.69 -2.42
CA ASP A 27 -0.48 18.05 -2.54
C ASP A 27 0.82 18.09 -3.36
N ASP A 28 1.63 17.04 -3.29
CA ASP A 28 2.89 16.92 -4.02
C ASP A 28 2.66 16.13 -5.33
N PRO A 29 2.93 16.73 -6.52
CA PRO A 29 2.73 16.06 -7.80
C PRO A 29 3.65 14.85 -8.04
N PHE A 30 4.72 14.68 -7.26
CA PHE A 30 5.58 13.50 -7.32
C PHE A 30 5.29 12.46 -6.25
N ALA A 31 4.40 12.75 -5.31
CA ALA A 31 4.01 11.77 -4.30
C ALA A 31 3.26 10.60 -4.96
N SER A 32 3.62 9.39 -4.54
CA SER A 32 2.94 8.18 -4.97
C SER A 32 1.61 8.03 -4.25
N GLU A 33 0.56 7.67 -5.00
CA GLU A 33 -0.66 7.14 -4.37
C GLU A 33 -0.32 5.83 -3.66
N MET A 34 -0.83 5.61 -2.46
CA MET A 34 -0.48 4.43 -1.67
C MET A 34 -1.72 3.57 -1.40
N VAL A 35 -1.70 2.34 -1.90
CA VAL A 35 -2.79 1.38 -1.69
C VAL A 35 -2.25 0.05 -1.19
N LEU A 36 -2.49 -0.25 0.08
CA LEU A 36 -2.08 -1.52 0.66
C LEU A 36 -2.88 -2.67 0.04
N VAL A 37 -2.17 -3.70 -0.42
CA VAL A 37 -2.77 -4.91 -1.04
C VAL A 37 -2.28 -6.17 -0.34
N GLN A 38 -3.03 -7.26 -0.46
CA GLN A 38 -2.63 -8.55 0.12
C GLN A 38 -1.94 -9.49 -0.88
N SER A 39 -1.99 -9.17 -2.17
CA SER A 39 -1.37 -9.98 -3.21
C SER A 39 -1.00 -9.15 -4.43
N PRO A 40 0.00 -9.60 -5.22
CA PRO A 40 0.32 -8.97 -6.50
C PRO A 40 -0.85 -8.95 -7.49
N GLY A 41 -1.71 -9.97 -7.46
CA GLY A 41 -2.90 -10.03 -8.31
C GLY A 41 -3.89 -8.90 -8.02
N MET A 42 -4.06 -8.53 -6.76
CA MET A 42 -4.90 -7.38 -6.38
C MET A 42 -4.31 -6.05 -6.86
N ALA A 43 -2.97 -5.88 -6.74
CA ALA A 43 -2.30 -4.69 -7.28
C ALA A 43 -2.53 -4.55 -8.78
N GLN A 44 -2.30 -5.62 -9.54
CA GLN A 44 -2.48 -5.62 -10.99
C GLN A 44 -3.94 -5.34 -11.38
N TRP A 45 -4.90 -6.00 -10.73
CA TRP A 45 -6.31 -5.77 -10.97
C TRP A 45 -6.68 -4.29 -10.70
N LEU A 46 -6.32 -3.76 -9.53
CA LEU A 46 -6.67 -2.40 -9.17
C LEU A 46 -6.00 -1.37 -10.09
N GLN A 47 -4.75 -1.60 -10.49
CA GLN A 47 -4.05 -0.74 -11.45
C GLN A 47 -4.80 -0.68 -12.79
N MET A 48 -5.28 -1.81 -13.30
CA MET A 48 -6.07 -1.86 -14.54
C MET A 48 -7.42 -1.15 -14.38
N GLU A 49 -8.11 -1.35 -13.26
CA GLU A 49 -9.42 -0.72 -13.00
C GLU A 49 -9.33 0.79 -12.81
N LEU A 50 -8.29 1.27 -12.12
CA LEU A 50 -8.02 2.70 -11.99
C LEU A 50 -7.64 3.31 -13.32
N ALA A 51 -6.83 2.61 -14.14
CA ALA A 51 -6.48 3.08 -15.48
C ALA A 51 -7.71 3.18 -16.41
N GLN A 52 -8.66 2.26 -16.32
CA GLN A 52 -9.94 2.37 -17.06
C GLN A 52 -10.75 3.60 -16.62
N THR A 53 -10.68 3.96 -15.34
CA THR A 53 -11.44 5.09 -14.78
C THR A 53 -10.79 6.45 -15.06
N PHE A 54 -9.46 6.53 -14.97
CA PHE A 54 -8.70 7.78 -15.11
C PHE A 54 -8.01 7.95 -16.47
N GLY A 55 -8.02 6.92 -17.32
CA GLY A 55 -7.25 6.85 -18.57
C GLY A 55 -5.81 6.38 -18.38
N ILE A 56 -5.25 6.53 -17.18
CA ILE A 56 -3.91 6.07 -16.80
C ILE A 56 -3.87 5.76 -15.29
N ALA A 57 -3.10 4.75 -14.90
CA ALA A 57 -2.73 4.50 -13.51
C ALA A 57 -1.20 4.37 -13.42
N ALA A 58 -0.57 5.38 -12.82
CA ALA A 58 0.88 5.49 -12.69
C ALA A 58 1.23 6.07 -11.32
N ASN A 59 2.48 5.86 -10.87
CA ASN A 59 2.97 6.31 -9.57
C ASN A 59 2.08 5.86 -8.39
N ILE A 60 1.66 4.59 -8.41
CA ILE A 60 0.89 3.97 -7.32
C ILE A 60 1.76 2.89 -6.67
N GLU A 61 1.95 3.00 -5.36
CA GLU A 61 2.65 2.02 -4.55
C GLU A 61 1.66 1.03 -3.95
N PHE A 62 1.99 -0.26 -4.08
CA PHE A 62 1.17 -1.38 -3.60
C PHE A 62 1.90 -2.21 -2.53
N PRO A 63 2.23 -1.64 -1.36
CA PRO A 63 2.91 -2.38 -0.31
C PRO A 63 2.00 -3.45 0.32
N LEU A 64 2.62 -4.52 0.81
CA LEU A 64 1.94 -5.43 1.73
C LEU A 64 1.76 -4.75 3.10
N PRO A 65 0.71 -5.11 3.88
CA PRO A 65 0.48 -4.50 5.19
C PRO A 65 1.68 -4.56 6.12
N ALA A 66 2.38 -5.70 6.17
CA ALA A 66 3.56 -5.85 7.03
C ALA A 66 4.70 -4.90 6.63
N SER A 67 4.95 -4.74 5.33
CA SER A 67 5.98 -3.83 4.82
C SER A 67 5.63 -2.37 5.11
N PHE A 68 4.37 -1.98 4.91
CA PHE A 68 3.90 -0.63 5.22
C PHE A 68 4.04 -0.30 6.71
N ILE A 69 3.65 -1.22 7.61
CA ILE A 69 3.77 -0.98 9.05
C ILE A 69 5.24 -0.82 9.46
N TRP A 70 6.16 -1.61 8.89
CA TRP A 70 7.59 -1.45 9.16
C TRP A 70 8.13 -0.12 8.65
N GLU A 71 7.71 0.31 7.46
CA GLU A 71 8.05 1.62 6.91
C GLU A 71 7.57 2.75 7.83
N MET A 72 6.35 2.64 8.37
CA MET A 72 5.84 3.63 9.33
C MET A 72 6.66 3.63 10.63
N PHE A 73 7.14 2.47 11.10
CA PHE A 73 8.06 2.45 12.24
C PHE A 73 9.36 3.21 11.96
N VAL A 74 9.96 3.00 10.78
CA VAL A 74 11.17 3.73 10.36
C VAL A 74 10.93 5.23 10.27
N ARG A 75 9.76 5.67 9.79
CA ARG A 75 9.43 7.09 9.62
C ARG A 75 9.06 7.80 10.92
N VAL A 76 8.40 7.11 11.85
CA VAL A 76 7.79 7.73 13.03
C VAL A 76 8.65 7.56 14.29
N LEU A 77 9.32 6.42 14.44
CA LEU A 77 10.13 6.14 15.63
C LEU A 77 11.62 6.44 15.37
N PRO A 78 12.35 7.01 16.34
CA PRO A 78 13.78 7.22 16.20
C PRO A 78 14.55 5.90 16.19
N ASP A 79 15.69 5.90 15.50
CA ASP A 79 16.70 4.84 15.54
C ASP A 79 16.23 3.43 15.12
N ILE A 80 15.19 3.34 14.28
CA ILE A 80 14.76 2.07 13.68
C ILE A 80 15.54 1.80 12.38
N PRO A 81 16.18 0.62 12.24
CA PRO A 81 16.88 0.26 11.01
C PRO A 81 15.90 0.01 9.86
N VAL A 82 16.33 0.32 8.63
CA VAL A 82 15.54 0.14 7.40
C VAL A 82 15.07 -1.31 7.25
N GLU A 83 15.91 -2.28 7.60
CA GLU A 83 15.55 -3.68 7.61
C GLU A 83 15.50 -4.25 9.03
N SER A 84 14.53 -5.13 9.27
CA SER A 84 14.42 -5.82 10.55
C SER A 84 15.55 -6.82 10.74
N ALA A 85 16.27 -6.70 11.86
CA ALA A 85 17.23 -7.70 12.31
C ALA A 85 16.62 -9.10 12.56
N PHE A 86 15.29 -9.18 12.60
CA PHE A 86 14.49 -10.40 12.81
C PHE A 86 13.75 -10.82 11.53
N SER A 87 14.23 -10.41 10.35
CA SER A 87 13.69 -10.93 9.08
C SER A 87 13.74 -12.46 9.06
N LYS A 88 12.80 -13.09 8.32
CA LYS A 88 12.75 -14.55 8.19
C LYS A 88 14.09 -15.13 7.72
N ALA A 89 14.75 -14.47 6.78
CA ALA A 89 16.06 -14.88 6.27
C ALA A 89 17.14 -14.79 7.37
N SER A 90 17.22 -13.66 8.07
CA SER A 90 18.21 -13.44 9.14
C SER A 90 18.03 -14.41 10.31
N MET A 91 16.78 -14.67 10.71
CA MET A 91 16.47 -15.60 11.80
C MET A 91 16.85 -17.04 11.48
N GLY A 92 16.72 -17.45 10.22
CA GLY A 92 17.16 -18.79 9.79
C GLY A 92 18.63 -19.03 10.11
N TRP A 93 19.49 -18.05 9.83
CA TRP A 93 20.92 -18.12 10.15
C TRP A 93 21.20 -17.99 11.65
N LYS A 94 20.53 -17.06 12.35
CA LYS A 94 20.72 -16.84 13.79
C LYS A 94 20.33 -18.04 14.65
N LEU A 95 19.37 -18.86 14.21
CA LEU A 95 18.93 -20.05 14.93
C LEU A 95 19.77 -21.30 14.65
N MET A 96 20.56 -21.30 13.58
CA MET A 96 21.46 -22.40 13.23
C MET A 96 22.80 -22.33 13.99
N HIS A 97 23.13 -21.18 14.56
CA HIS A 97 24.32 -20.93 15.38
C HIS A 97 23.94 -20.65 16.83
#